data_AF-A0A1Q7M6V3-F1
#
_entry.id   AF-A0A1Q7M6V3-F1
#
_cell.length_a   1.000
_cell.length_b   1.000
_cell.length_c   1.000
_cell.angle_alpha   90.00
_cell.angle_beta   90.00
_cell.angle_gamma   90.00
#
_symmetry.space_group_name_H-M   'P 1'
#
loop_
_entity.id
_entity.type
_entity.pdbx_description
1 polymer ?
#
loop_
_entity_poly.entity_id
_entity_poly.type
_entity_poly.pdbx_seq_one_letter_code
_entity_poly.pdbx_strand_id
1 'polypeptide(L)'
;MFFYMPFWFRALSTREGTLIVQGRCNTRLRYRFGNLGQARAHLHDAGGRALFFVPDEKMCLLPDASVCLSLSFEGGEVTRLVHGRAVGVVEGAGTWLELLDIRPLREISATEAVRRSIRLGCDALVEVRSDRHVASGRMLDLSPGGARLCGLEAFAPGDYLELRLLSADRLTYHDLSYAHVVWVEEGEMGVQFDRADAVGRHAVARLLAEAEDLWASAWERVHPPSCCADEGVLDPPPPRLEQRASGAK
;
A
#
# COMPACT_ATOMS: atom_id res chain seq x y z
N MET A 1 -14.87 24.76 -25.72
CA MET A 1 -14.75 23.29 -25.77
C MET A 1 -13.26 22.97 -25.71
N PHE A 2 -12.71 22.88 -24.50
CA PHE A 2 -11.29 22.58 -24.28
C PHE A 2 -11.18 21.09 -23.96
N PHE A 3 -10.55 20.34 -24.86
CA PHE A 3 -10.17 18.95 -24.61
C PHE A 3 -8.99 18.95 -23.64
N TYR A 4 -9.22 18.50 -22.41
CA TYR A 4 -8.17 18.21 -21.45
C TYR A 4 -7.61 16.82 -21.79
N MET A 5 -6.43 16.76 -22.41
CA MET A 5 -5.70 15.50 -22.56
C MET A 5 -5.08 15.13 -21.21
N PRO A 6 -5.14 13.87 -20.76
CA PRO A 6 -4.36 13.44 -19.61
C PRO A 6 -2.88 13.46 -19.99
N PHE A 7 -2.08 14.14 -19.17
CA PHE A 7 -0.63 14.18 -19.27
C PHE A 7 -0.08 12.77 -19.00
N TRP A 8 0.20 12.03 -20.07
CA TRP A 8 0.93 10.76 -20.00
C TRP A 8 2.36 11.03 -19.50
N PHE A 9 2.68 10.58 -18.28
CA PHE A 9 4.06 10.60 -17.80
C PHE A 9 4.88 9.53 -18.53
N ARG A 10 5.70 10.03 -19.45
CA ARG A 10 6.78 9.38 -20.20
C ARG A 10 7.71 8.62 -19.24
N ALA A 11 7.90 7.32 -19.48
CA ALA A 11 9.05 6.57 -18.97
C ALA A 11 10.23 6.79 -19.93
N LEU A 12 11.29 7.50 -19.49
CA LEU A 12 12.62 7.56 -20.12
C LEU A 12 13.61 7.89 -18.98
N SER A 13 14.75 7.22 -18.80
CA SER A 13 15.81 6.99 -19.79
C SER A 13 16.75 5.87 -19.35
N THR A 14 17.08 4.97 -20.27
CA THR A 14 18.23 4.08 -20.21
C THR A 14 19.50 4.84 -20.57
N ARG A 15 20.40 5.04 -19.61
CA ARG A 15 21.84 5.11 -19.84
C ARG A 15 22.51 4.35 -18.71
N GLU A 16 23.04 3.19 -19.05
CA GLU A 16 23.93 2.33 -18.25
C GLU A 16 23.64 2.25 -16.73
N GLY A 17 22.95 1.18 -16.32
CA GLY A 17 23.25 0.52 -15.04
C GLY A 17 22.37 0.77 -13.82
N THR A 18 21.39 1.66 -13.83
CA THR A 18 20.49 1.83 -12.65
C THR A 18 19.08 2.22 -13.05
N LEU A 19 18.09 1.45 -12.60
CA LEU A 19 16.66 1.75 -12.73
C LEU A 19 16.24 2.60 -11.53
N ILE A 20 16.30 3.92 -11.69
CA ILE A 20 15.69 4.83 -10.72
C ILE A 20 14.18 4.78 -10.94
N VAL A 21 13.46 4.11 -10.03
CA VAL A 21 12.00 4.25 -9.97
C VAL A 21 11.76 5.62 -9.37
N GLN A 22 11.46 6.60 -10.23
CA GLN A 22 10.97 7.88 -9.75
C GLN A 22 9.77 7.59 -8.84
N GLY A 23 9.90 7.96 -7.58
CA GLY A 23 8.86 7.83 -6.56
C GLY A 23 7.64 8.64 -6.99
N ARG A 24 6.84 8.06 -7.89
CA ARG A 24 5.45 8.42 -8.04
C ARG A 24 4.80 8.17 -6.69
N CYS A 25 3.75 8.91 -6.37
CA CYS A 25 2.77 8.39 -5.44
C CYS A 25 2.49 6.94 -5.88
N ASN A 26 2.59 5.96 -4.97
CA ASN A 26 2.08 4.62 -5.19
C ASN A 26 3.00 3.63 -5.96
N THR A 27 4.30 3.57 -5.66
CA THR A 27 5.15 2.46 -6.16
C THR A 27 4.57 1.10 -5.76
N ARG A 28 4.51 0.16 -6.70
CA ARG A 28 4.00 -1.21 -6.50
C ARG A 28 5.10 -2.23 -6.58
N LEU A 29 5.25 -3.00 -5.51
CA LEU A 29 6.21 -4.08 -5.42
C LEU A 29 5.47 -5.38 -5.12
N ARG A 30 5.85 -6.45 -5.81
CA ARG A 30 5.43 -7.82 -5.50
C ARG A 30 6.64 -8.59 -5.03
N TYR A 31 6.52 -9.24 -3.88
CA TYR A 31 7.56 -10.08 -3.35
C TYR A 31 6.97 -11.44 -3.00
N ARG A 32 7.50 -12.50 -3.61
CA ARG A 32 7.06 -13.87 -3.37
C ARG A 32 8.02 -14.58 -2.42
N PHE A 33 7.53 -15.00 -1.27
CA PHE A 33 8.25 -15.82 -0.30
C PHE A 33 7.79 -17.28 -0.40
N GLY A 34 8.57 -18.21 0.17
CA GLY A 34 8.14 -19.60 0.31
C GLY A 34 6.97 -19.72 1.29
N ASN A 35 7.04 -19.00 2.42
CA ASN A 35 6.00 -18.98 3.45
C ASN A 35 6.03 -17.67 4.28
N LEU A 36 5.02 -17.46 5.12
CA LEU A 36 4.91 -16.29 5.99
C LEU A 36 6.06 -16.16 7.01
N GLY A 37 6.61 -17.29 7.48
CA GLY A 37 7.74 -17.30 8.40
C GLY A 37 8.99 -16.65 7.82
N GLN A 38 9.29 -16.93 6.54
CA GLN A 38 10.38 -16.27 5.82
C GLN A 38 10.15 -14.76 5.72
N ALA A 39 8.95 -14.33 5.30
CA ALA A 39 8.64 -12.90 5.22
C ALA A 39 8.81 -12.17 6.56
N ARG A 40 8.44 -12.82 7.68
CA ARG A 40 8.64 -12.28 9.04
C ARG A 40 10.11 -12.18 9.43
N ALA A 41 10.96 -13.10 8.99
CA ALA A 41 12.40 -13.06 9.29
C ALA A 41 13.08 -11.82 8.68
N HIS A 42 12.51 -11.25 7.62
CA HIS A 42 12.97 -10.01 6.98
C HIS A 42 12.40 -8.73 7.63
N LEU A 43 11.70 -8.84 8.75
CA LEU A 43 11.29 -7.68 9.53
C LEU A 43 12.35 -7.36 10.59
N HIS A 44 12.93 -6.18 10.47
CA HIS A 44 13.94 -5.67 11.40
C HIS A 44 13.32 -4.59 12.27
N ASP A 45 13.50 -4.67 13.60
CA ASP A 45 13.20 -3.55 14.47
C ASP A 45 14.43 -2.64 14.59
N ALA A 46 14.26 -1.38 14.20
CA ALA A 46 15.29 -0.36 14.34
C ALA A 46 14.71 0.85 15.09
N GLY A 47 14.76 0.79 16.42
CA GLY A 47 14.26 1.86 17.28
C GLY A 47 12.72 1.95 17.28
N GLY A 48 12.04 0.80 17.35
CA GLY A 48 10.58 0.73 17.36
C GLY A 48 9.92 0.94 16.00
N ARG A 49 10.73 1.01 14.92
CA ARG A 49 10.27 1.11 13.54
C ARG A 49 10.53 -0.22 12.86
N ALA A 50 9.51 -0.74 12.18
CA ALA A 50 9.63 -1.98 11.42
C ALA A 50 10.21 -1.69 10.04
N LEU A 51 11.37 -2.26 9.76
CA LEU A 51 12.07 -2.12 8.50
C LEU A 51 12.03 -3.42 7.69
N PHE A 52 11.96 -3.27 6.37
CA PHE A 52 12.00 -4.36 5.42
C PHE A 52 12.93 -3.99 4.28
N PHE A 53 13.91 -4.86 4.00
CA PHE A 53 14.84 -4.63 2.91
C PHE A 53 14.27 -5.22 1.61
N VAL A 54 14.22 -4.40 0.55
CA VAL A 54 13.96 -4.87 -0.80
C VAL A 54 15.29 -4.98 -1.52
N PRO A 55 15.90 -6.17 -1.60
CA PRO A 55 17.10 -6.38 -2.39
C PRO A 55 16.76 -6.14 -3.86
N ASP A 56 17.58 -5.34 -4.54
CA ASP A 56 17.69 -5.18 -5.99
C ASP A 56 18.80 -4.16 -6.28
N GLU A 57 19.87 -4.59 -6.95
CA GLU A 57 21.03 -3.74 -7.25
C GLU A 57 20.71 -2.61 -8.24
N LYS A 58 19.65 -2.78 -9.03
CA LYS A 58 19.22 -1.87 -10.08
C LYS A 58 18.08 -0.98 -9.63
N MET A 59 17.31 -1.35 -8.60
CA MET A 59 16.18 -0.56 -8.11
C MET A 59 16.60 0.35 -6.95
N CYS A 60 16.54 1.66 -7.22
CA CYS A 60 16.69 2.69 -6.19
C CYS A 60 15.40 3.50 -6.10
N LEU A 61 14.73 3.44 -4.95
CA LEU A 61 13.58 4.32 -4.68
C LEU A 61 14.07 5.66 -4.14
N LEU A 62 13.35 6.73 -4.48
CA LEU A 62 13.60 8.04 -3.90
C LEU A 62 13.31 8.01 -2.38
N PRO A 63 14.06 8.78 -1.56
CA PRO A 63 13.75 8.94 -0.15
C PRO A 63 12.29 9.36 0.07
N ASP A 64 11.64 8.81 1.10
CA ASP A 64 10.24 9.02 1.46
C ASP A 64 9.20 8.59 0.40
N ALA A 65 9.62 7.93 -0.70
CA ALA A 65 8.67 7.42 -1.69
C ALA A 65 7.70 6.41 -1.05
N SER A 66 6.39 6.64 -1.21
CA SER A 66 5.33 5.71 -0.80
C SER A 66 5.40 4.41 -1.59
N VAL A 67 5.30 3.29 -0.89
CA VAL A 67 5.33 1.94 -1.44
C VAL A 67 4.12 1.16 -0.97
N CYS A 68 3.46 0.46 -1.89
CA CYS A 68 2.58 -0.66 -1.55
C CYS A 68 3.23 -1.96 -1.99
N LEU A 69 3.38 -2.85 -1.02
CA LEU A 69 4.05 -4.13 -1.13
C LEU A 69 3.03 -5.25 -1.03
N SER A 70 2.98 -6.10 -2.05
CA SER A 70 2.19 -7.33 -2.08
C SER A 70 3.11 -8.51 -1.80
N LEU A 71 2.87 -9.20 -0.70
CA LEU A 71 3.60 -10.38 -0.28
C LEU A 71 2.77 -11.63 -0.58
N SER A 72 3.26 -12.47 -1.48
CA SER A 72 2.63 -13.75 -1.84
C SER A 72 3.48 -14.92 -1.34
N PHE A 73 2.86 -16.09 -1.20
CA PHE A 73 3.48 -17.27 -0.59
C PHE A 73 3.23 -18.51 -1.44
N GLU A 74 4.23 -19.39 -1.56
CA GLU A 74 4.13 -20.60 -2.39
C GLU A 74 3.16 -21.64 -1.80
N GLY A 75 2.97 -21.66 -0.48
CA GLY A 75 2.05 -22.56 0.22
C GLY A 75 0.56 -22.25 0.04
N GLY A 76 0.22 -21.26 -0.80
CA GLY A 76 -1.16 -20.85 -1.02
C GLY A 76 -1.74 -20.01 0.11
N GLU A 77 -0.91 -19.51 1.03
CA GLU A 77 -1.37 -18.54 2.02
C GLU A 77 -1.90 -17.28 1.32
N VAL A 78 -2.90 -16.66 1.95
CA VAL A 78 -3.50 -15.42 1.45
C VAL A 78 -2.40 -14.36 1.23
N THR A 79 -2.47 -13.60 0.13
CA THR A 79 -1.53 -12.49 -0.12
C THR A 79 -1.66 -11.42 0.97
N ARG A 80 -0.54 -10.84 1.41
CA ARG A 80 -0.54 -9.71 2.37
C ARG A 80 -0.20 -8.41 1.66
N LEU A 81 -0.98 -7.37 1.96
CA LEU A 81 -0.75 -6.02 1.47
C LEU A 81 -0.19 -5.17 2.61
N VAL A 82 0.96 -4.57 2.36
CA VAL A 82 1.67 -3.76 3.33
C VAL A 82 2.01 -2.40 2.70
N HIS A 83 1.93 -1.36 3.52
CA HIS A 83 2.26 0.01 3.11
C HIS A 83 3.56 0.42 3.79
N GLY A 84 4.40 1.12 3.06
CA GLY A 84 5.68 1.58 3.56
C GLY A 84 6.17 2.82 2.85
N ARG A 85 7.34 3.29 3.28
CA ARG A 85 8.08 4.35 2.61
C ARG A 85 9.55 4.00 2.53
N ALA A 86 10.22 4.43 1.47
CA ALA A 86 11.65 4.27 1.35
C ALA A 86 12.38 5.16 2.38
N VAL A 87 13.30 4.57 3.14
CA VAL A 87 14.07 5.26 4.20
C VAL A 87 15.58 5.26 3.99
N GLY A 88 16.09 4.46 3.05
CA GLY A 88 17.50 4.46 2.71
C GLY A 88 17.82 3.53 1.55
N VAL A 89 18.87 3.83 0.80
CA VAL A 89 19.40 2.99 -0.27
C VAL A 89 20.75 2.44 0.18
N VAL A 90 20.97 1.15 -0.07
CA VAL A 90 22.28 0.50 0.04
C VAL A 90 22.80 0.33 -1.38
N GLU A 91 23.84 1.10 -1.72
CA GLU A 91 24.40 1.15 -3.07
C GLU A 91 24.78 -0.26 -3.55
N GLY A 92 24.30 -0.61 -4.75
CA GLY A 92 24.53 -1.93 -5.34
C GLY A 92 23.83 -3.10 -4.65
N ALA A 93 22.92 -2.87 -3.70
CA ALA A 93 22.23 -3.95 -2.98
C ALA A 93 20.71 -3.81 -2.94
N GLY A 94 20.17 -2.61 -2.72
CA GLY A 94 18.71 -2.40 -2.66
C GLY A 94 18.26 -1.25 -1.79
N THR A 95 16.99 -1.28 -1.40
CA THR A 95 16.32 -0.19 -0.67
C THR A 95 15.69 -0.67 0.62
N TRP A 96 15.92 0.06 1.71
CA TRP A 96 15.19 -0.08 2.97
C TRP A 96 13.85 0.62 2.91
N LEU A 97 12.81 -0.11 3.31
CA LEU A 97 11.47 0.40 3.55
C LEU A 97 11.22 0.44 5.05
N GLU A 98 10.61 1.52 5.53
CA GLU A 98 9.86 1.47 6.78
C GLU A 98 8.42 1.08 6.47
N LEU A 99 7.93 0.06 7.16
CA LEU A 99 6.55 -0.39 7.05
C LEU A 99 5.69 0.41 8.03
N LEU A 100 4.57 0.93 7.53
CA LEU A 100 3.62 1.74 8.30
C LEU A 100 2.59 0.87 9.05
N ASP A 101 2.37 -0.36 8.57
CA ASP A 101 1.53 -1.37 9.22
C ASP A 101 2.17 -2.75 9.04
N ILE A 102 2.40 -3.46 10.13
CA ILE A 102 2.97 -4.83 10.12
C ILE A 102 1.97 -5.89 10.57
N ARG A 103 0.73 -5.51 10.90
CA ARG A 103 -0.30 -6.46 11.32
C ARG A 103 -0.63 -7.50 10.25
N PRO A 104 -0.66 -7.17 8.94
CA PRO A 104 -0.81 -8.18 7.89
C PRO A 104 0.25 -9.27 7.97
N LEU A 105 1.44 -8.96 8.51
CA LEU A 105 2.51 -9.93 8.67
C LEU A 105 2.39 -10.73 9.97
N ARG A 106 1.68 -10.26 11.01
CA ARG A 106 1.58 -10.91 12.32
C ARG A 106 0.39 -11.86 12.44
N GLU A 107 -0.71 -11.57 11.77
CA GLU A 107 -1.98 -12.27 12.00
C GLU A 107 -2.62 -12.72 10.69
N ILE A 108 -3.50 -13.71 10.79
CA ILE A 108 -4.47 -14.02 9.74
C ILE A 108 -5.81 -13.71 10.36
N SER A 109 -6.43 -12.59 9.98
CA SER A 109 -7.78 -12.33 10.46
C SER A 109 -8.72 -13.40 9.92
N ALA A 110 -9.71 -13.82 10.73
CA ALA A 110 -10.74 -14.76 10.28
C ALA A 110 -11.44 -14.27 9.00
N THR A 111 -11.55 -12.95 8.85
CA THR A 111 -12.11 -12.28 7.68
C THR A 111 -11.24 -12.44 6.44
N GLU A 112 -9.91 -12.44 6.55
CA GLU A 112 -9.02 -12.69 5.40
C GLU A 112 -9.05 -14.13 4.91
N ALA A 113 -9.23 -15.09 5.83
CA ALA A 113 -9.30 -16.51 5.51
C ALA A 113 -10.57 -16.92 4.72
N VAL A 114 -11.65 -16.14 4.81
CA VAL A 114 -12.96 -16.47 4.20
C VAL A 114 -13.21 -15.72 2.87
N ARG A 115 -12.32 -14.80 2.48
CA ARG A 115 -12.56 -13.90 1.33
C ARG A 115 -12.47 -14.60 -0.03
N ARG A 116 -13.40 -14.23 -0.92
CA ARG A 116 -13.50 -14.74 -2.30
C ARG A 116 -12.96 -13.77 -3.37
N SER A 117 -12.76 -12.50 -3.04
CA SER A 117 -12.31 -11.47 -3.99
C SER A 117 -10.90 -10.97 -3.67
N ILE A 118 -10.07 -10.84 -4.70
CA ILE A 118 -8.73 -10.25 -4.61
C ILE A 118 -8.87 -8.77 -4.19
N ARG A 119 -7.98 -8.32 -3.30
CA ARG A 119 -7.83 -6.90 -2.98
C ARG A 119 -6.55 -6.38 -3.61
N LEU A 120 -6.58 -5.13 -4.05
CA LEU A 120 -5.43 -4.44 -4.63
C LEU A 120 -4.97 -3.36 -3.67
N GLY A 121 -3.68 -3.34 -3.36
CA GLY A 121 -3.11 -2.27 -2.54
C GLY A 121 -3.20 -0.93 -3.27
N CYS A 122 -3.71 0.08 -2.60
CA CYS A 122 -3.76 1.46 -3.05
C CYS A 122 -3.17 2.42 -2.00
N ASP A 123 -2.80 3.63 -2.40
CA ASP A 123 -2.46 4.68 -1.42
C ASP A 123 -3.08 5.97 -1.93
N ALA A 124 -4.42 5.96 -1.89
CA ALA A 124 -5.26 7.05 -2.37
C ALA A 124 -5.75 7.87 -1.18
N LEU A 125 -5.67 9.19 -1.28
CA LEU A 125 -6.26 10.07 -0.27
C LEU A 125 -7.79 10.06 -0.42
N VAL A 126 -8.49 9.92 0.70
CA VAL A 126 -9.95 9.83 0.73
C VAL A 126 -10.53 10.80 1.75
N GLU A 127 -11.61 11.48 1.39
CA GLU A 127 -12.49 12.18 2.30
C GLU A 127 -13.67 11.26 2.60
N VAL A 128 -13.95 11.12 3.89
CA VAL A 128 -15.07 10.36 4.40
C VAL A 128 -16.01 11.32 5.10
N ARG A 129 -17.27 11.30 4.68
CA ARG A 129 -18.32 12.13 5.26
C ARG A 129 -19.43 11.24 5.80
N SER A 130 -19.85 11.50 7.02
CA SER A 130 -21.11 11.03 7.58
C SER A 130 -21.98 12.23 7.94
N ASP A 131 -23.18 11.98 8.46
CA ASP A 131 -24.06 13.05 8.95
C ASP A 131 -23.43 13.87 10.09
N ARG A 132 -22.41 13.33 10.76
CA ARG A 132 -21.81 13.91 11.98
C ARG A 132 -20.36 14.34 11.82
N HIS A 133 -19.62 13.71 10.91
CA HIS A 133 -18.17 13.87 10.82
C HIS A 133 -17.73 13.99 9.37
N VAL A 134 -16.71 14.82 9.15
CA VAL A 134 -15.93 14.85 7.92
C VAL A 134 -14.48 14.68 8.31
N ALA A 135 -13.81 13.70 7.70
CA ALA A 135 -12.42 13.42 7.97
C ALA A 135 -11.71 13.02 6.67
N SER A 136 -10.40 13.18 6.65
CA SER A 136 -9.56 12.73 5.54
C SER A 136 -8.57 11.69 6.02
N GLY A 137 -8.38 10.65 5.21
CA GLY A 137 -7.48 9.55 5.51
C GLY A 137 -6.88 8.96 4.24
N ARG A 138 -6.44 7.72 4.32
CA ARG A 138 -5.94 6.96 3.17
C ARG A 138 -6.75 5.70 2.95
N MET A 139 -6.98 5.39 1.69
CA MET A 139 -7.39 4.06 1.26
C MET A 139 -6.13 3.22 1.05
N LEU A 140 -6.03 2.13 1.82
CA LEU A 140 -4.91 1.20 1.81
C LEU A 140 -5.11 0.08 0.79
N ASP A 141 -6.33 -0.40 0.64
CA ASP A 141 -6.65 -1.37 -0.38
C ASP A 141 -8.13 -1.35 -0.73
N LEU A 142 -8.45 -1.88 -1.90
CA LEU A 142 -9.80 -1.93 -2.43
C LEU A 142 -10.10 -3.25 -3.13
N SER A 143 -11.39 -3.54 -3.23
CA SER A 143 -11.99 -4.66 -3.94
C SER A 143 -13.33 -4.21 -4.52
N PRO A 144 -13.97 -5.00 -5.40
CA PRO A 144 -15.30 -4.64 -5.92
C PRO A 144 -16.36 -4.40 -4.84
N GLY A 145 -16.22 -5.04 -3.67
CA GLY A 145 -17.21 -4.96 -2.59
C GLY A 145 -16.89 -3.96 -1.48
N GLY A 146 -15.71 -3.37 -1.44
CA GLY A 146 -15.32 -2.50 -0.33
C GLY A 146 -13.84 -2.16 -0.28
N ALA A 147 -13.48 -1.26 0.64
CA ALA A 147 -12.13 -0.72 0.85
C ALA A 147 -11.66 -0.84 2.31
N ARG A 148 -10.35 -0.76 2.53
CA ARG A 148 -9.73 -0.59 3.85
C ARG A 148 -9.15 0.81 3.93
N LEU A 149 -9.52 1.54 4.98
CA LEU A 149 -9.17 2.94 5.19
C LEU A 149 -8.37 3.09 6.49
N CYS A 150 -7.47 4.06 6.56
CA CYS A 150 -6.71 4.37 7.77
C CYS A 150 -6.58 5.88 8.01
N GLY A 151 -6.21 6.22 9.25
CA GLY A 151 -6.03 7.62 9.68
C GLY A 151 -7.36 8.35 9.85
N LEU A 152 -8.42 7.62 10.18
CA LEU A 152 -9.76 8.14 10.36
C LEU A 152 -10.22 7.82 11.78
N GLU A 153 -10.68 8.84 12.48
CA GLU A 153 -11.20 8.75 13.85
C GLU A 153 -12.69 9.10 13.87
N ALA A 154 -13.39 8.76 14.96
CA ALA A 154 -14.80 9.11 15.20
C ALA A 154 -15.84 8.42 14.28
N PHE A 155 -15.48 7.33 13.59
CA PHE A 155 -16.41 6.45 12.89
C PHE A 155 -16.65 5.16 13.66
N ALA A 156 -17.85 4.60 13.54
CA ALA A 156 -18.25 3.36 14.19
C ALA A 156 -18.85 2.36 13.18
N PRO A 157 -18.80 1.04 13.45
CA PRO A 157 -19.50 0.04 12.65
C PRO A 157 -20.99 0.38 12.49
N GLY A 158 -21.49 0.29 11.27
CA GLY A 158 -22.86 0.64 10.88
C GLY A 158 -23.02 2.06 10.33
N ASP A 159 -22.05 2.96 10.51
CA ASP A 159 -22.12 4.31 9.97
C ASP A 159 -22.26 4.28 8.44
N TYR A 160 -23.16 5.12 7.91
CA TYR A 160 -23.30 5.36 6.48
C TYR A 160 -22.41 6.53 6.06
N LEU A 161 -21.69 6.33 4.96
CA LEU A 161 -20.62 7.20 4.52
C LEU A 161 -20.79 7.60 3.06
N GLU A 162 -20.45 8.84 2.77
CA GLU A 162 -20.07 9.29 1.42
C GLU A 162 -18.54 9.27 1.33
N LEU A 163 -18.01 8.63 0.29
CA LEU A 163 -16.57 8.55 0.01
C LEU A 163 -16.21 9.38 -1.22
N ARG A 164 -15.18 10.21 -1.09
CA ARG A 164 -14.61 10.99 -2.20
C ARG A 164 -13.10 10.80 -2.27
N LEU A 165 -12.57 10.60 -3.47
CA LEU A 165 -11.13 10.60 -3.69
C LEU A 165 -10.62 12.04 -3.73
N LEU A 166 -9.59 12.34 -2.95
CA LEU A 166 -8.83 13.57 -3.12
C LEU A 166 -7.81 13.37 -4.23
N SER A 167 -7.82 14.30 -5.18
CA SER A 167 -6.77 14.39 -6.19
C SER A 167 -5.40 14.64 -5.57
N ALA A 168 -4.35 14.39 -6.36
CA ALA A 168 -2.97 14.64 -5.93
C ALA A 168 -2.69 16.10 -5.55
N ASP A 169 -3.44 17.04 -6.14
CA ASP A 169 -3.40 18.47 -5.79
C ASP A 169 -4.03 18.78 -4.42
N ARG A 170 -4.80 17.84 -3.84
CA ARG A 170 -5.58 17.99 -2.61
C ARG A 170 -6.59 19.14 -2.63
N LEU A 171 -6.93 19.63 -3.81
CA LEU A 171 -7.87 20.73 -4.02
C LEU A 171 -9.13 20.27 -4.74
N THR A 172 -9.05 19.17 -5.48
CA THR A 172 -10.16 18.61 -6.23
C THR A 172 -10.59 17.24 -5.69
N TYR A 173 -11.89 17.00 -5.80
CA TYR A 173 -12.52 15.77 -5.34
C TYR A 173 -13.22 15.05 -6.49
N HIS A 174 -13.20 13.72 -6.42
CA HIS A 174 -14.00 12.86 -7.27
C HIS A 174 -14.90 12.00 -6.38
N ASP A 175 -16.22 12.12 -6.56
CA ASP A 175 -17.16 11.26 -5.86
C ASP A 175 -16.87 9.80 -6.21
N LEU A 176 -16.73 8.97 -5.18
CA LEU A 176 -16.37 7.58 -5.35
C LEU A 176 -17.57 6.67 -5.16
N SER A 177 -18.16 6.62 -3.97
CA SER A 177 -19.35 5.80 -3.68
C SER A 177 -19.90 6.09 -2.30
N TYR A 178 -21.16 5.72 -2.09
CA TYR A 178 -21.68 5.50 -0.74
C TYR A 178 -21.21 4.16 -0.16
N ALA A 179 -21.07 4.09 1.17
CA ALA A 179 -20.60 2.90 1.85
C ALA A 179 -21.12 2.79 3.29
N HIS A 180 -20.94 1.61 3.89
CA HIS A 180 -21.16 1.40 5.32
C HIS A 180 -19.86 0.94 6.00
N VAL A 181 -19.59 1.43 7.20
CA VAL A 181 -18.51 0.92 8.04
C VAL A 181 -18.87 -0.49 8.52
N VAL A 182 -18.02 -1.47 8.22
CA VAL A 182 -18.21 -2.88 8.62
C VAL A 182 -17.47 -3.18 9.92
N TRP A 183 -16.28 -2.61 10.09
CA TRP A 183 -15.44 -2.79 11.27
C TRP A 183 -14.51 -1.59 11.44
N VAL A 184 -14.09 -1.35 12.68
CA VAL A 184 -13.07 -0.36 13.07
C VAL A 184 -12.12 -1.03 14.05
N GLU A 185 -10.82 -0.95 13.79
CA GLU A 185 -9.79 -1.61 14.59
C GLU A 185 -8.47 -0.85 14.48
N GLU A 186 -7.94 -0.41 15.62
CA GLU A 186 -6.62 0.24 15.77
C GLU A 186 -6.34 1.36 14.75
N GLY A 187 -7.31 2.24 14.51
CA GLY A 187 -7.16 3.39 13.61
C GLY A 187 -7.33 3.06 12.12
N GLU A 188 -7.70 1.82 11.81
CA GLU A 188 -8.21 1.41 10.50
C GLU A 188 -9.70 1.11 10.54
N MET A 189 -10.33 1.18 9.38
CA MET A 189 -11.71 0.75 9.20
C MET A 189 -11.92 0.07 7.86
N GLY A 190 -12.78 -0.94 7.86
CA GLY A 190 -13.26 -1.56 6.63
C GLY A 190 -14.61 -1.00 6.26
N VAL A 191 -14.76 -0.63 5.00
CA VAL A 191 -16.04 -0.14 4.45
C VAL A 191 -16.54 -1.09 3.37
N GLN A 192 -17.85 -1.29 3.32
CA GLN A 192 -18.55 -2.00 2.26
C GLN A 192 -19.24 -0.99 1.36
N PHE A 193 -18.96 -1.04 0.06
CA PHE A 193 -19.62 -0.15 -0.90
C PHE A 193 -21.11 -0.50 -1.03
N ASP A 194 -21.94 0.52 -1.16
CA ASP A 194 -23.36 0.36 -1.38
C ASP A 194 -23.61 -0.27 -2.76
N ARG A 195 -24.23 -1.44 -2.77
CA ARG A 195 -24.54 -2.16 -4.01
C ARG A 195 -25.65 -1.51 -4.80
N ALA A 196 -26.48 -0.66 -4.22
CA ALA A 196 -27.55 0.05 -4.91
C ALA A 196 -27.03 1.30 -5.66
N ASP A 197 -25.91 1.88 -5.22
CA ASP A 197 -25.29 3.07 -5.81
C ASP A 197 -24.67 2.80 -7.19
N ALA A 198 -25.47 2.94 -8.25
CA ALA A 198 -25.04 2.63 -9.61
C ALA A 198 -23.89 3.52 -10.12
N VAL A 199 -23.89 4.78 -9.72
CA VAL A 199 -22.85 5.74 -10.09
C VAL A 199 -21.55 5.38 -9.38
N GLY A 200 -21.62 5.14 -8.07
CA GLY A 200 -20.44 4.77 -7.29
C GLY A 200 -19.85 3.42 -7.69
N ARG A 201 -20.67 2.42 -8.05
CA ARG A 201 -20.16 1.16 -8.61
C ARG A 201 -19.31 1.37 -9.86
N HIS A 202 -19.68 2.31 -10.73
CA HIS A 202 -18.89 2.63 -11.92
C HIS A 202 -17.57 3.33 -11.57
N ALA A 203 -17.61 4.29 -10.64
CA ALA A 203 -16.40 4.98 -10.17
C ALA A 203 -15.42 4.02 -9.45
N VAL A 204 -15.93 3.12 -8.60
CA VAL A 204 -15.15 2.05 -7.97
C VAL A 204 -14.55 1.10 -9.01
N ALA A 205 -15.31 0.69 -10.02
CA ALA A 205 -14.80 -0.17 -11.09
C ALA A 205 -13.67 0.49 -11.89
N ARG A 206 -13.77 1.81 -12.14
CA ARG A 206 -12.68 2.58 -12.77
C ARG A 206 -11.44 2.63 -11.90
N LEU A 207 -11.59 2.94 -10.61
CA LEU A 207 -10.47 2.97 -9.67
C LEU A 207 -9.79 1.59 -9.55
N LEU A 208 -10.57 0.50 -9.59
CA LEU A 208 -10.06 -0.86 -9.63
C LEU A 208 -9.24 -1.11 -10.88
N ALA A 209 -9.75 -0.77 -12.07
CA ALA A 209 -9.01 -0.93 -13.32
C ALA A 209 -7.69 -0.13 -13.32
N GLU A 210 -7.71 1.12 -12.82
CA GLU A 210 -6.50 1.93 -12.66
C GLU A 210 -5.50 1.28 -11.68
N ALA A 211 -5.98 0.70 -10.59
CA ALA A 211 -5.14 -0.03 -9.65
C ALA A 211 -4.57 -1.32 -10.26
N GLU A 212 -5.36 -2.06 -11.06
CA GLU A 212 -4.92 -3.25 -11.79
C GLU A 212 -3.79 -2.91 -12.76
N ASP A 213 -3.94 -1.83 -13.55
CA ASP A 213 -2.91 -1.38 -14.49
C ASP A 213 -1.60 -1.04 -13.77
N LEU A 214 -1.68 -0.34 -12.63
CA LEU A 214 -0.50 -0.05 -11.80
C LEU A 214 0.15 -1.34 -11.28
N TRP A 215 -0.66 -2.30 -10.81
CA TRP A 215 -0.19 -3.58 -10.31
C TRP A 215 0.34 -4.54 -11.39
N ALA A 216 -0.11 -4.40 -12.63
CA ALA A 216 0.39 -5.14 -13.78
C ALA A 216 1.81 -4.69 -14.18
N SER A 217 2.14 -3.43 -13.89
CA SER A 217 3.50 -2.88 -14.05
C SER A 217 4.36 -2.96 -12.78
N ALA A 218 3.88 -3.62 -11.73
CA ALA A 218 4.61 -3.73 -10.48
C ALA A 218 5.94 -4.44 -10.68
N TRP A 219 6.99 -3.95 -10.01
CA TRP A 219 8.24 -4.69 -9.95
C TRP A 219 8.01 -5.96 -9.12
N GLU A 220 8.53 -7.09 -9.60
CA GLU A 220 8.36 -8.38 -8.95
C GLU A 220 9.70 -9.01 -8.59
N ARG A 221 9.78 -9.62 -7.40
CA ARG A 221 10.90 -10.45 -6.99
C ARG A 221 10.45 -11.71 -6.28
N VAL A 222 11.23 -12.76 -6.48
CA VAL A 222 11.10 -14.02 -5.76
C VAL A 222 12.20 -14.10 -4.72
N HIS A 223 11.85 -14.54 -3.52
CA HIS A 223 12.79 -14.75 -2.43
C HIS A 223 13.85 -15.79 -2.85
N PRO A 224 15.15 -15.46 -2.77
CA PRO A 224 16.20 -16.40 -3.17
C PRO A 224 16.22 -17.62 -2.22
N PRO A 225 16.30 -18.85 -2.73
CA PRO A 225 16.30 -20.07 -1.91
C PRO A 225 17.48 -20.18 -0.93
N SER A 226 18.58 -19.48 -1.20
CA SER A 226 19.76 -19.45 -0.34
C SER A 226 19.61 -18.54 0.88
N CYS A 227 18.59 -17.67 0.92
CA CYS A 227 18.33 -16.79 2.05
C CYS A 227 17.42 -17.48 3.07
N CYS A 228 17.55 -17.12 4.35
CA CYS A 228 16.87 -17.78 5.47
C CYS A 228 17.29 -19.25 5.69
N ALA A 229 18.42 -19.67 5.12
CA ALA A 229 19.08 -20.94 5.42
C ALA A 229 19.87 -20.82 6.75
N ASP A 230 20.79 -21.76 7.02
CA ASP A 230 21.51 -21.87 8.30
C ASP A 230 22.24 -20.58 8.75
N GLU A 231 22.62 -19.70 7.82
CA GLU A 231 23.30 -18.43 8.09
C GLU A 231 22.36 -17.25 8.35
N GLY A 232 21.04 -17.45 8.28
CA GLY A 232 20.03 -16.42 8.53
C GLY A 232 19.64 -15.59 7.31
N VAL A 233 19.12 -14.38 7.54
CA VAL A 233 18.72 -13.46 6.47
C VAL A 233 19.93 -12.73 5.89
N LEU A 234 19.96 -12.58 4.57
CA LEU A 234 21.04 -11.91 3.83
C LEU A 234 20.85 -10.38 3.73
N ASP A 235 19.98 -9.82 4.57
CA ASP A 235 19.73 -8.38 4.57
C ASP A 235 20.97 -7.65 5.13
N PRO A 236 21.33 -6.49 4.56
CA PRO A 236 22.39 -5.65 5.14
C PRO A 236 21.98 -5.16 6.55
N PRO A 237 22.87 -4.53 7.32
CA PRO A 237 22.48 -3.87 8.56
C PRO A 237 21.44 -2.78 8.31
N PRO A 238 20.40 -2.65 9.16
CA PRO A 238 19.41 -1.58 9.02
C PRO A 238 20.07 -0.19 9.21
N PRO A 239 19.60 0.84 8.49
CA PRO A 239 20.13 2.18 8.64
C PRO A 239 19.87 2.72 10.04
N ARG A 240 20.76 3.59 10.52
CA ARG A 240 20.48 4.40 11.72
C ARG A 240 19.43 5.42 11.37
N LEU A 241 18.23 5.23 11.92
CA LEU A 241 17.13 6.14 11.71
C LEU A 241 17.30 7.36 12.61
N GLU A 242 17.45 8.54 12.02
CA GLU A 242 17.40 9.78 12.79
C GLU A 242 15.99 9.94 13.41
N GLN A 243 15.95 10.38 14.68
CA GLN A 243 14.68 10.77 15.31
C GLN A 243 14.12 11.96 14.53
N ARG A 244 12.98 11.78 13.84
CA ARG A 244 12.27 12.92 13.27
C ARG A 244 11.86 13.83 14.42
N ALA A 245 12.29 15.09 14.35
CA ALA A 245 11.77 16.14 15.22
C ALA A 245 10.24 16.16 15.08
N SER A 246 9.55 15.97 16.20
CA SER A 246 8.10 16.09 16.30
C SER A 246 7.70 17.56 16.12
N GLY A 247 7.40 17.95 14.89
CA GLY A 247 6.79 19.24 14.54
C GLY A 247 6.26 19.17 13.11
N ALA A 248 5.04 19.59 12.77
CA ALA A 248 4.16 20.57 13.39
C ALA A 248 2.70 20.06 13.43
N LYS A 249 1.95 20.58 14.40
CA LYS A 249 0.48 20.51 14.45
C LYS A 249 -0.15 21.24 13.27
#